data_AF-K9YER4-F1
#
_entry.id   AF-K9YER4-F1
#
_cell.length_a   1.000
_cell.length_b   1.000
_cell.length_c   1.000
_cell.angle_alpha   90.00
_cell.angle_beta   90.00
_cell.angle_gamma   90.00
#
_symmetry.space_group_name_H-M   'P 1'
#
loop_
_entity.id
_entity.type
_entity.pdbx_description
1 polymer ?
#
loop_
_entity_poly.entity_id
_entity_poly.type
_entity_poly.pdbx_seq_one_letter_code
_entity_poly.pdbx_strand_id
1 'polypeptide(L)'
;MTMKMTQKKPIVEQLTTWGKEGNTATIPQVEAFAYDDDERIRAACAVAFGEIIAQKTVNDEVKRAIEHLGVLTRDRAPLVRQCAVTALGKIRSEAVIPSLTQALQDPDLEIVATASAILQHYKTYSASPPQSSPQPLPANTTLKSQSHS
;
A
#
# COMPACT_ATOMS: atom_id res chain seq x y z
N MET A 1 12.57 -25.97 29.54
CA MET A 1 11.11 -25.73 29.55
C MET A 1 10.68 -25.38 28.13
N THR A 2 10.15 -26.35 27.37
CA THR A 2 9.84 -26.26 25.95
C THR A 2 8.48 -25.58 25.70
N MET A 3 8.46 -24.26 25.62
CA MET A 3 7.26 -23.49 25.22
C MET A 3 7.34 -23.11 23.74
N LYS A 4 7.31 -24.08 22.82
CA LYS A 4 7.43 -23.78 21.38
C LYS A 4 6.60 -24.78 20.58
N MET A 5 5.33 -24.46 20.31
CA MET A 5 4.55 -24.86 19.11
C MET A 5 3.04 -24.59 19.29
N THR A 6 2.47 -24.74 20.48
CA THR A 6 1.02 -24.64 20.71
C THR A 6 0.46 -23.21 20.69
N GLN A 7 1.30 -22.19 20.91
CA GLN A 7 0.92 -20.76 20.93
C GLN A 7 1.04 -20.05 19.57
N LYS A 8 1.58 -20.72 18.54
CA LYS A 8 1.74 -20.10 17.20
C LYS A 8 0.50 -20.21 16.31
N LYS A 9 -0.30 -21.28 16.47
CA LYS A 9 -1.63 -21.35 15.83
C LYS A 9 -2.60 -20.27 16.32
N PRO A 10 -2.74 -19.99 17.63
CA PRO A 10 -3.68 -18.97 18.09
C PRO A 10 -3.31 -17.58 17.59
N ILE A 11 -2.02 -17.26 17.38
CA ILE A 11 -1.67 -15.92 16.92
C ILE A 11 -2.05 -15.65 15.46
N VAL A 12 -1.88 -16.64 14.57
CA VAL A 12 -2.30 -16.50 13.17
C VAL A 12 -3.83 -16.37 13.07
N GLU A 13 -4.55 -17.13 13.87
CA GLU A 13 -6.01 -17.05 13.97
C GLU A 13 -6.48 -15.71 14.57
N GLN A 14 -5.77 -15.20 15.58
CA GLN A 14 -6.03 -13.89 16.16
C GLN A 14 -5.79 -12.77 15.15
N LEU A 15 -4.68 -12.80 14.41
CA LEU A 15 -4.39 -11.83 13.34
C LEU A 15 -5.47 -11.87 12.25
N THR A 16 -5.91 -13.07 11.87
CA THR A 16 -7.00 -13.25 10.92
C THR A 16 -8.32 -12.69 11.45
N THR A 17 -8.55 -12.82 12.77
CA THR A 17 -9.76 -12.31 13.42
C THR A 17 -9.77 -10.78 13.42
N TRP A 18 -8.66 -10.15 13.84
CA TRP A 18 -8.51 -8.69 13.76
C TRP A 18 -8.61 -8.15 12.33
N GLY A 19 -8.04 -8.86 11.36
CA GLY A 19 -8.20 -8.61 9.93
C GLY A 19 -9.67 -8.46 9.52
N LYS A 20 -10.46 -9.51 9.80
CA LYS A 20 -11.90 -9.58 9.48
C LYS A 20 -12.75 -8.58 10.24
N GLU A 21 -12.41 -8.29 11.50
CA GLU A 21 -13.11 -7.29 12.30
C GLU A 21 -12.97 -5.88 11.72
N GLY A 22 -11.86 -5.60 11.03
CA GLY A 22 -11.67 -4.32 10.36
C GLY A 22 -11.56 -3.13 11.32
N ASN A 23 -11.15 -3.38 12.56
CA ASN A 23 -11.02 -2.38 13.61
C ASN A 23 -9.62 -1.75 13.58
N THR A 24 -9.53 -0.48 13.16
CA THR A 24 -8.25 0.23 13.04
C THR A 24 -7.53 0.41 14.39
N ALA A 25 -8.26 0.38 15.51
CA ALA A 25 -7.66 0.42 16.85
C ALA A 25 -6.82 -0.82 17.19
N THR A 26 -6.86 -1.87 16.36
CA THR A 26 -6.03 -3.07 16.51
C THR A 26 -4.68 -2.98 15.78
N ILE A 27 -4.46 -1.92 15.00
CA ILE A 27 -3.23 -1.70 14.22
C ILE A 27 -1.96 -1.77 15.09
N PRO A 28 -1.89 -1.13 16.28
CA PRO A 28 -0.72 -1.24 17.16
C PRO A 28 -0.45 -2.67 17.64
N GLN A 29 -1.50 -3.46 17.87
CA GLN A 29 -1.39 -4.85 18.29
C GLN A 29 -0.91 -5.73 17.15
N VAL A 30 -1.38 -5.48 15.92
CA VAL A 30 -0.93 -6.20 14.72
C VAL A 30 0.54 -5.87 14.40
N GLU A 31 0.96 -4.62 14.61
CA GLU A 31 2.35 -4.15 14.40
C GLU A 31 3.39 -4.96 15.17
N ALA A 32 3.06 -5.42 16.38
CA ALA A 32 3.97 -6.23 17.20
C ALA A 32 4.43 -7.53 16.50
N PHE A 33 3.68 -8.00 15.51
CA PHE A 33 3.93 -9.25 14.79
C PHE A 33 4.68 -9.06 13.46
N ALA A 34 4.94 -7.82 13.05
CA ALA A 34 5.69 -7.54 11.83
C ALA A 34 7.15 -8.01 11.88
N TYR A 35 7.69 -8.23 13.08
CA TYR A 35 9.08 -8.64 13.31
C TYR A 35 9.21 -10.03 13.95
N ASP A 36 8.15 -10.85 13.94
CA ASP A 36 8.20 -12.20 14.51
C ASP A 36 9.20 -13.09 13.74
N ASP A 37 9.85 -14.03 14.43
CA ASP A 37 10.78 -14.97 13.80
C ASP A 37 10.11 -15.87 12.74
N ASP A 38 8.83 -16.23 12.95
CA ASP A 38 8.04 -17.08 12.06
C ASP A 38 7.50 -16.28 10.88
N GLU A 39 7.92 -16.64 9.67
CA GLU A 39 7.44 -16.01 8.45
C GLU A 39 5.92 -16.11 8.26
N ARG A 40 5.27 -17.14 8.81
CA ARG A 40 3.80 -17.26 8.72
C ARG A 40 3.09 -16.23 9.60
N ILE A 41 3.67 -15.87 10.74
CA ILE A 41 3.15 -14.82 11.61
C ILE A 41 3.31 -13.46 10.95
N ARG A 42 4.49 -13.18 10.37
CA ARG A 42 4.73 -11.96 9.60
C ARG A 42 3.81 -11.85 8.37
N ALA A 43 3.58 -12.96 7.66
CA ALA A 43 2.65 -13.00 6.53
C ALA A 43 1.20 -12.76 6.97
N ALA A 44 0.77 -13.38 8.08
CA ALA A 44 -0.56 -13.14 8.65
C ALA A 44 -0.72 -11.69 9.11
N CYS A 45 0.33 -11.06 9.64
CA CYS A 45 0.37 -9.64 9.98
C CYS A 45 0.13 -8.76 8.75
N ALA A 46 0.81 -9.04 7.63
CA ALA A 46 0.59 -8.33 6.37
C ALA A 46 -0.87 -8.46 5.87
N VAL A 47 -1.41 -9.68 5.91
CA VAL A 47 -2.81 -9.93 5.52
C VAL A 47 -3.78 -9.17 6.41
N ALA A 48 -3.59 -9.22 7.72
CA ALA A 48 -4.42 -8.54 8.71
C ALA A 48 -4.43 -7.03 8.48
N PHE A 49 -3.27 -6.39 8.26
CA PHE A 49 -3.22 -4.98 7.89
C PHE A 49 -4.04 -4.71 6.64
N GLY A 50 -3.79 -5.45 5.56
CA GLY A 50 -4.53 -5.29 4.31
C GLY A 50 -6.05 -5.37 4.49
N GLU A 51 -6.54 -6.31 5.29
CA GLU A 51 -7.97 -6.45 5.58
C GLU A 51 -8.52 -5.32 6.46
N ILE A 52 -7.77 -4.90 7.49
CA ILE A 52 -8.17 -3.81 8.38
C ILE A 52 -8.35 -2.51 7.60
N ILE A 53 -7.45 -2.22 6.67
CA ILE A 53 -7.36 -0.91 6.00
C ILE A 53 -7.82 -0.88 4.53
N ALA A 54 -8.22 -2.01 3.94
CA ALA A 54 -8.63 -2.10 2.52
C ALA A 54 -9.69 -1.06 2.10
N GLN A 55 -10.65 -0.75 2.98
CA GLN A 55 -11.78 0.13 2.68
C GLN A 55 -11.88 1.32 3.65
N LYS A 56 -10.77 1.67 4.31
CA LYS A 56 -10.74 2.77 5.28
C LYS A 56 -10.23 4.06 4.63
N THR A 57 -10.80 5.18 5.06
CA THR A 57 -10.27 6.51 4.75
C THR A 57 -8.87 6.63 5.34
N VAL A 58 -7.95 7.23 4.60
CA VAL A 58 -6.57 7.45 5.06
C VAL A 58 -6.58 8.42 6.23
N ASN A 59 -6.37 7.88 7.43
CA ASN A 59 -6.05 8.61 8.66
C ASN A 59 -4.64 8.20 9.14
N ASP A 60 -4.20 8.71 10.29
CA ASP A 60 -2.84 8.44 10.77
C ASP A 60 -2.61 6.96 11.12
N GLU A 61 -3.65 6.24 11.58
CA GLU A 61 -3.56 4.80 11.83
C GLU A 61 -3.38 4.00 10.53
N VAL A 62 -4.16 4.34 9.50
CA VAL A 62 -4.07 3.72 8.17
C VAL A 62 -2.72 4.01 7.52
N LYS A 63 -2.20 5.24 7.64
CA LYS A 63 -0.85 5.57 7.16
C LYS A 63 0.21 4.73 7.85
N ARG A 64 0.13 4.58 9.18
CA ARG A 64 1.05 3.74 9.94
C ARG A 64 1.00 2.28 9.46
N ALA A 65 -0.19 1.73 9.23
CA ALA A 65 -0.34 0.39 8.66
C ALA A 65 0.26 0.27 7.23
N ILE A 66 0.10 1.30 6.38
CA ILE A 66 0.74 1.36 5.05
C ILE A 66 2.26 1.35 5.16
N GLU A 67 2.83 2.10 6.10
CA GLU A 67 4.27 2.13 6.36
C GLU A 67 4.79 0.74 6.78
N HIS A 68 4.09 0.06 7.70
CA HIS A 68 4.45 -1.30 8.09
C HIS A 68 4.34 -2.31 6.94
N LEU A 69 3.30 -2.21 6.12
CA LEU A 69 3.21 -3.00 4.89
C LEU A 69 4.39 -2.72 3.96
N GLY A 70 4.83 -1.46 3.82
CA GLY A 70 6.01 -1.09 3.06
C GLY A 70 7.34 -1.65 3.61
N VAL A 71 7.42 -1.91 4.92
CA VAL A 71 8.55 -2.66 5.50
C VAL A 71 8.48 -4.13 5.12
N LEU A 72 7.28 -4.73 5.21
CA LEU A 72 7.07 -6.16 4.91
C LEU A 72 7.24 -6.50 3.42
N THR A 73 7.11 -5.55 2.49
CA THR A 73 7.48 -5.76 1.09
C THR A 73 8.98 -6.00 0.89
N ARG A 74 9.82 -5.76 1.90
CA ARG A 74 11.27 -6.01 1.88
C ARG A 74 11.67 -7.20 2.75
N ASP A 75 10.70 -8.02 3.18
CA ASP A 75 10.96 -9.15 4.06
C ASP A 75 11.87 -10.20 3.40
N ARG A 76 12.68 -10.88 4.22
CA ARG A 76 13.54 -11.97 3.77
C ARG A 76 12.77 -13.14 3.12
N ALA A 77 11.55 -13.40 3.58
CA ALA A 77 10.72 -14.49 3.09
C ALA A 77 9.83 -14.03 1.92
N PRO A 78 9.90 -14.69 0.73
CA PRO A 78 9.07 -14.33 -0.42
C PRO A 78 7.57 -14.34 -0.12
N LEU A 79 7.11 -15.29 0.71
CA LEU A 79 5.71 -15.38 1.14
C LEU A 79 5.23 -14.08 1.82
N VAL A 80 6.05 -13.52 2.71
CA VAL A 80 5.69 -12.29 3.45
C VAL A 80 5.64 -11.11 2.49
N ARG A 81 6.61 -10.99 1.57
CA ARG A 81 6.63 -9.94 0.57
C ARG A 81 5.41 -10.00 -0.35
N GLN A 82 5.05 -11.20 -0.83
CA GLN A 82 3.86 -11.40 -1.66
C GLN A 82 2.57 -11.01 -0.92
N CYS A 83 2.42 -11.40 0.35
CA CYS A 83 1.30 -11.00 1.18
C CYS A 83 1.23 -9.48 1.37
N ALA A 84 2.36 -8.83 1.61
CA ALA A 84 2.43 -7.38 1.79
C ALA A 84 2.06 -6.61 0.51
N VAL A 85 2.60 -7.00 -0.65
CA VAL A 85 2.27 -6.39 -1.94
C VAL A 85 0.78 -6.59 -2.28
N THR A 86 0.25 -7.79 -2.05
CA THR A 86 -1.18 -8.08 -2.23
C THR A 86 -2.05 -7.22 -1.30
N ALA A 87 -1.65 -7.08 -0.04
CA ALA A 87 -2.34 -6.24 0.94
C ALA A 87 -2.35 -4.76 0.53
N LEU A 88 -1.22 -4.24 0.04
CA LEU A 88 -1.12 -2.87 -0.50
C LEU A 88 -2.06 -2.66 -1.68
N GLY A 89 -2.23 -3.67 -2.55
CA GLY A 89 -3.17 -3.60 -3.67
C GLY A 89 -4.65 -3.57 -3.29
N LYS A 90 -5.02 -4.01 -2.08
CA LYS A 90 -6.39 -3.91 -1.57
C LYS A 90 -6.74 -2.50 -1.10
N ILE A 91 -5.74 -1.70 -0.75
CA ILE A 91 -5.91 -0.32 -0.30
C ILE A 91 -6.13 0.54 -1.53
N ARG A 92 -7.06 1.50 -1.49
CA ARG A 92 -7.36 2.44 -2.58
C ARG A 92 -6.78 3.83 -2.30
N SER A 93 -5.46 3.93 -2.18
CA SER A 93 -4.76 5.18 -1.89
C SER A 93 -3.44 5.27 -2.63
N GLU A 94 -3.14 6.42 -3.22
CA GLU A 94 -1.83 6.68 -3.83
C GLU A 94 -0.65 6.59 -2.84
N ALA A 95 -0.93 6.60 -1.53
CA ALA A 95 0.08 6.40 -0.50
C ALA A 95 0.81 5.04 -0.61
N VAL A 96 0.23 4.05 -1.30
CA VAL A 96 0.88 2.74 -1.51
C VAL A 96 1.83 2.72 -2.72
N ILE A 97 1.76 3.71 -3.61
CA ILE A 97 2.53 3.74 -4.87
C ILE A 97 4.04 3.63 -4.63
N PRO A 98 4.67 4.30 -3.65
CA PRO A 98 6.11 4.17 -3.40
C PRO A 98 6.50 2.72 -3.07
N SER A 99 5.73 2.05 -2.20
CA SER A 99 5.97 0.67 -1.79
C SER A 99 5.77 -0.31 -2.96
N LEU A 100 4.74 -0.11 -3.79
CA LEU A 100 4.51 -0.93 -4.99
C LEU A 100 5.59 -0.71 -6.05
N THR A 101 6.05 0.53 -6.24
CA THR A 101 7.14 0.86 -7.18
C THR A 101 8.42 0.15 -6.78
N GLN A 102 8.69 0.06 -5.48
CA GLN A 102 9.81 -0.72 -5.00
C GLN A 102 9.64 -2.22 -5.26
N ALA A 103 8.44 -2.78 -5.08
CA ALA A 103 8.18 -4.20 -5.35
C ALA A 103 8.39 -4.59 -6.82
N LEU A 104 8.42 -3.64 -7.76
CA LEU A 104 8.83 -3.90 -9.15
C LEU A 104 10.31 -4.26 -9.30
N GLN A 105 11.13 -4.03 -8.27
CA GLN A 105 12.54 -4.38 -8.23
C GLN A 105 12.79 -5.67 -7.43
N ASP A 106 11.74 -6.40 -7.06
CA ASP A 106 11.88 -7.66 -6.34
C ASP A 106 12.57 -8.73 -7.22
N PRO A 107 13.45 -9.58 -6.66
CA PRO A 107 14.02 -10.69 -7.41
C PRO A 107 12.99 -11.76 -7.79
N ASP A 108 11.83 -11.82 -7.12
CA ASP A 108 10.76 -12.76 -7.42
C ASP A 108 9.83 -12.19 -8.50
N LEU A 109 9.74 -12.91 -9.63
CA LEU A 109 8.91 -12.50 -10.77
C LEU A 109 7.41 -12.47 -10.45
N GLU A 110 6.93 -13.28 -9.50
CA GLU A 110 5.52 -13.28 -9.10
C GLU A 110 5.17 -11.98 -8.36
N ILE A 111 6.08 -11.51 -7.50
CA ILE A 111 5.95 -10.25 -6.77
C ILE A 111 5.96 -9.07 -7.74
N VAL A 112 6.89 -9.06 -8.70
CA VAL A 112 6.98 -8.03 -9.75
C VAL A 112 5.70 -8.00 -10.59
N ALA A 113 5.20 -9.16 -11.03
CA ALA A 113 3.96 -9.26 -11.79
C ALA A 113 2.76 -8.72 -10.99
N THR A 114 2.67 -9.07 -9.71
CA THR A 114 1.61 -8.61 -8.81
C THR A 114 1.65 -7.08 -8.66
N ALA A 115 2.83 -6.52 -8.35
CA ALA A 115 3.01 -5.08 -8.20
C ALA A 115 2.69 -4.32 -9.50
N SER A 116 3.13 -4.84 -10.65
CA SER A 116 2.84 -4.28 -11.96
C SER A 116 1.34 -4.24 -12.26
N ALA A 117 0.64 -5.34 -12.00
CA ALA A 117 -0.81 -5.43 -12.17
C ALA A 117 -1.54 -4.41 -11.28
N ILE A 118 -1.15 -4.28 -10.02
CA ILE A 118 -1.76 -3.31 -9.10
C ILE A 118 -1.52 -1.88 -9.60
N LEU A 119 -0.28 -1.52 -9.94
CA LEU A 119 0.06 -0.18 -10.43
C LEU A 119 -0.64 0.17 -11.74
N GLN A 120 -0.84 -0.81 -12.63
CA GLN A 120 -1.62 -0.61 -13.85
C GLN A 120 -3.07 -0.22 -13.53
N HIS A 121 -3.72 -0.89 -12.58
CA HIS A 121 -5.07 -0.53 -12.14
C HIS A 121 -5.13 0.89 -11.56
N TYR A 122 -4.10 1.33 -10.82
CA TYR A 122 -3.98 2.70 -10.34
C TYR A 122 -3.80 3.72 -11.47
N LYS A 123 -2.99 3.41 -12.49
CA LYS A 123 -2.82 4.26 -13.67
C LYS A 123 -4.15 4.43 -14.42
N THR A 124 -4.97 3.37 -14.49
CA THR A 124 -6.32 3.44 -15.06
C THR A 124 -7.28 4.27 -14.20
N TYR A 125 -7.10 4.30 -12.88
CA TYR A 125 -7.86 5.19 -11.98
C TYR A 125 -7.49 6.67 -12.18
N SER A 126 -6.20 6.98 -12.35
CA SER A 126 -5.69 8.33 -12.66
C SER A 126 -5.99 8.77 -14.11
N ALA A 127 -6.22 7.82 -15.03
CA ALA A 127 -6.60 8.10 -16.41
C ALA A 127 -8.08 8.52 -16.60
N SER A 128 -8.88 8.56 -15.52
CA SER A 128 -10.10 9.39 -15.51
C SER A 128 -9.64 10.84 -15.39
N PRO A 129 -9.88 11.72 -16.37
CA PRO A 129 -9.19 12.99 -16.45
C PRO A 129 -9.48 13.85 -15.19
N PRO A 130 -8.46 14.53 -14.61
CA PRO A 130 -8.75 15.69 -13.77
C PRO A 130 -9.55 16.67 -14.63
N GLN A 131 -10.65 17.18 -14.09
CA GLN A 131 -11.49 18.17 -14.76
C GLN A 131 -10.62 19.23 -15.44
N SER A 132 -10.65 19.23 -16.78
CA SER A 132 -10.06 20.29 -17.59
C SER A 132 -10.89 21.55 -17.36
N SER A 133 -10.32 22.57 -16.71
CA SER A 133 -10.67 23.93 -17.06
C SER A 133 -9.65 24.40 -18.10
N PRO A 134 -10.09 24.80 -19.32
CA PRO A 134 -9.18 25.27 -20.34
C PRO A 134 -8.59 26.60 -19.89
N GLN A 135 -7.27 26.65 -19.74
CA GLN A 135 -6.53 27.88 -19.55
C GLN A 135 -6.68 28.69 -20.87
N PRO A 136 -7.26 29.91 -20.86
CA PRO A 136 -7.31 30.71 -22.06
C PRO A 136 -5.88 31.07 -22.47
N LEU A 137 -5.49 30.70 -23.69
CA LEU A 137 -4.28 31.19 -24.34
C LEU A 137 -4.31 32.73 -24.33
N PRO A 138 -3.28 33.44 -23.83
CA PRO A 138 -3.19 34.87 -24.04
C PRO A 138 -2.98 35.12 -25.54
N ALA A 139 -3.92 35.85 -26.13
CA ALA A 139 -3.90 36.26 -27.52
C ALA A 139 -2.62 37.05 -27.82
N ASN A 140 -1.89 36.56 -28.80
CA ASN A 140 -0.75 37.25 -29.38
C ASN A 140 -1.29 38.36 -30.30
N THR A 141 -1.13 39.63 -29.94
CA THR A 141 -1.30 40.75 -30.88
C THR A 141 0.03 41.49 -30.96
N THR A 142 0.80 41.15 -32.00
CA THR A 142 1.95 41.94 -32.46
C THR A 142 1.46 43.10 -33.35
N LEU A 143 2.25 44.19 -33.35
CA LEU A 143 2.35 45.32 -34.31
C LEU A 143 1.78 46.65 -33.80
N LYS A 144 2.62 47.59 -33.31
CA LYS A 144 3.54 48.55 -34.00
C LYS A 144 2.86 49.86 -34.43
N SER A 145 3.44 50.98 -33.95
CA SER A 145 3.62 52.33 -34.56
C SER A 145 3.21 53.45 -33.57
N GLN A 146 4.15 54.17 -32.93
CA GLN A 146 4.77 55.43 -33.38
C GLN A 146 3.81 56.64 -33.56
N SER A 147 4.37 57.83 -33.28
CA SER A 147 3.92 59.24 -33.53
C SER A 147 3.06 59.89 -32.42
N HIS A 148 3.64 60.78 -31.60
CA HIS A 148 3.86 62.24 -31.78
C HIS A 148 2.57 63.08 -31.67
N SER A 149 2.52 63.90 -30.61
CA SER A 149 2.15 65.32 -30.65
C SER A 149 2.68 66.00 -29.39
#